data_AF-A0A356KTF4-F1
#
_entry.id   AF-A0A356KTF4-F1
#
_cell.length_a   1.000
_cell.length_b   1.000
_cell.length_c   1.000
_cell.angle_alpha   90.00
_cell.angle_beta   90.00
_cell.angle_gamma   90.00
#
_symmetry.space_group_name_H-M   'P 1'
#
loop_
_entity.id
_entity.type
_entity.pdbx_description
1 polymer ?
#
loop_
_entity_poly.entity_id
_entity_poly.type
_entity_poly.pdbx_seq_one_letter_code
_entity_poly.pdbx_strand_id
1 'polypeptide(L)'
;VERVEGFATPAEWRRAYGEINHFERQLTNGGMLLLKFWVTISPEEQLRRFEEREQIPYKRWKLTEEDWRNRDRWGDYELAVHDMIERTSNRSSPWVLVEGEDKRFSRVKILRTICDRMSEALEAHEARAAKE
;
A
#
# COMPACT_ATOMS: atom_id res chain seq x y z
N VAL A 1 3.26 -11.04 -2.96
CA VAL A 1 4.55 -11.75 -3.15
C VAL A 1 4.52 -13.06 -2.38
N GLU A 2 4.65 -13.14 -1.06
CA GLU A 2 4.75 -14.44 -0.36
C GLU A 2 3.60 -15.43 -0.61
N ARG A 3 2.34 -14.98 -0.57
CA ARG A 3 1.17 -15.80 -0.94
C ARG A 3 1.22 -16.30 -2.39
N VAL A 4 1.66 -15.44 -3.30
CA VAL A 4 1.66 -15.69 -4.74
C VAL A 4 2.84 -16.60 -5.09
N GLU A 5 4.04 -16.29 -4.58
CA GLU A 5 5.28 -17.05 -4.78
C GLU A 5 5.38 -18.34 -3.95
N GLY A 6 4.44 -18.58 -3.03
CA GLY A 6 4.42 -19.80 -2.22
C GLY A 6 5.45 -19.84 -1.10
N PHE A 7 6.02 -18.69 -0.72
CA PHE A 7 6.95 -18.58 0.40
C PHE A 7 6.27 -18.69 1.77
N ALA A 8 4.94 -18.55 1.80
CA ALA A 8 4.11 -18.79 2.98
C ALA A 8 3.02 -19.81 2.64
N THR A 9 2.79 -20.77 3.54
CA THR A 9 1.69 -21.71 3.43
C THR A 9 0.34 -20.99 3.50
N PRO A 10 -0.74 -21.57 2.95
CA PRO A 10 -2.08 -21.02 3.10
C PRO A 10 -2.51 -20.71 4.53
N ALA A 11 -2.05 -21.48 5.51
CA ALA A 11 -2.37 -21.22 6.92
C ALA A 11 -1.63 -19.98 7.45
N GLU A 12 -0.37 -19.80 7.08
CA GLU A 12 0.48 -18.69 7.55
C GLU A 12 -0.02 -17.33 7.05
N TRP A 13 -0.20 -17.16 5.73
CA TRP A 13 -0.62 -15.85 5.23
C TRP A 13 -2.07 -15.51 5.59
N ARG A 14 -2.95 -16.52 5.79
CA ARG A 14 -4.31 -16.27 6.29
C ARG A 14 -4.30 -15.79 7.74
N ARG A 15 -3.44 -16.38 8.58
CA ARG A 15 -3.25 -15.93 9.98
C ARG A 15 -2.67 -14.52 10.05
N ALA A 16 -1.74 -14.21 9.15
CA ALA A 16 -1.03 -12.93 9.12
C ALA A 16 -1.97 -11.71 9.04
N TYR A 17 -3.14 -11.80 8.38
CA TYR A 17 -4.09 -10.67 8.37
C TYR A 17 -4.59 -10.28 9.76
N GLY A 18 -4.83 -11.26 10.65
CA GLY A 18 -5.21 -10.99 12.03
C GLY A 18 -4.07 -10.36 12.82
N GLU A 19 -2.85 -10.84 12.60
CA GLU A 19 -1.62 -10.34 13.23
C GLU A 19 -1.30 -8.91 12.80
N ILE A 20 -1.40 -8.61 11.49
CA ILE A 20 -1.25 -7.26 10.93
C ILE A 20 -2.23 -6.31 11.62
N ASN A 21 -3.52 -6.67 11.66
CA ASN A 21 -4.52 -5.82 12.32
C ASN A 21 -4.24 -5.63 13.81
N HIS A 22 -3.75 -6.65 14.51
CA HIS A 22 -3.38 -6.51 15.92
C HIS A 22 -2.20 -5.55 16.09
N PHE A 23 -1.16 -5.71 15.27
CA PHE A 23 0.01 -4.85 15.27
C PHE A 23 -0.36 -3.39 14.98
N GLU A 24 -1.14 -3.14 13.93
CA GLU A 24 -1.61 -1.79 13.59
C GLU A 24 -2.41 -1.13 14.73
N ARG A 25 -3.24 -1.91 15.43
CA ARG A 25 -3.96 -1.43 16.62
C ARG A 25 -3.01 -1.09 17.76
N GLN A 26 -1.98 -1.89 18.00
CA GLN A 26 -0.98 -1.57 19.02
C GLN A 26 -0.28 -0.24 18.73
N LEU A 27 0.12 0.00 17.48
CA LEU A 27 0.75 1.27 17.06
C LEU A 27 -0.18 2.46 17.26
N THR A 28 -1.41 2.36 16.78
CA THR A 28 -2.41 3.45 16.85
C THR A 28 -2.86 3.73 18.29
N ASN A 29 -3.01 2.69 19.13
CA ASN A 29 -3.26 2.86 20.56
C ASN A 29 -2.07 3.52 21.28
N GLY A 30 -0.85 3.29 20.79
CA GLY A 30 0.36 3.97 21.25
C GLY A 30 0.49 5.42 20.79
N GLY A 31 -0.51 5.97 20.09
CA GLY A 31 -0.54 7.35 19.62
C GLY A 31 0.09 7.57 18.23
N MET A 32 0.49 6.52 17.52
CA MET A 32 1.03 6.66 16.16
C MET A 32 -0.09 6.91 15.13
N LEU A 33 0.11 7.91 14.28
CA LEU A 33 -0.71 8.09 13.08
C LEU A 33 -0.22 7.14 11.98
N LEU A 34 -0.98 6.07 11.72
CA LEU A 34 -0.65 5.08 10.69
C LEU A 34 -1.43 5.35 9.40
N LEU A 35 -0.70 5.60 8.31
CA LEU A 35 -1.26 5.83 6.97
C LEU A 35 -0.76 4.75 6.00
N LYS A 36 -1.68 4.10 5.29
CA LYS A 36 -1.37 3.04 4.32
C LYS A 36 -1.86 3.45 2.94
N PHE A 37 -1.00 3.32 1.94
CA PHE A 37 -1.30 3.73 0.57
C PHE A 37 -1.10 2.56 -0.40
N TRP A 38 -2.14 2.26 -1.18
CA TRP A 38 -2.02 1.33 -2.30
C TRP A 38 -2.07 2.11 -3.60
N VAL A 39 -0.96 2.13 -4.34
CA VAL A 39 -0.87 2.81 -5.63
C VAL A 39 -1.24 1.81 -6.73
N THR A 40 -2.41 2.01 -7.33
CA THR A 40 -2.93 1.15 -8.38
C THR A 40 -2.63 1.70 -9.76
N ILE A 41 -2.26 0.83 -10.70
CA ILE A 41 -2.09 1.13 -12.13
C ILE A 41 -2.75 0.03 -12.93
N SER A 42 -3.12 0.34 -14.17
CA SER A 42 -3.60 -0.65 -15.12
C SER A 42 -2.47 -1.61 -15.55
N PRO A 43 -2.82 -2.84 -15.98
CA PRO A 43 -1.87 -3.74 -16.61
C PRO A 43 -1.15 -3.08 -17.79
N GLU A 44 -1.84 -2.28 -18.58
CA GLU A 44 -1.30 -1.60 -19.76
C GLU A 44 -0.24 -0.56 -19.36
N GLU A 45 -0.53 0.24 -18.33
CA GLU A 45 0.41 1.23 -17.81
C GLU A 45 1.64 0.58 -17.17
N GLN A 46 1.48 -0.56 -16.49
CA GLN A 46 2.62 -1.31 -15.97
C GLN A 46 3.54 -1.77 -17.10
N LEU A 47 2.99 -2.33 -18.19
CA LEU A 47 3.78 -2.77 -19.34
C LEU A 47 4.53 -1.62 -19.99
N ARG A 48 3.82 -0.52 -20.28
CA ARG A 48 4.42 0.68 -20.87
C ARG A 48 5.60 1.18 -20.03
N ARG A 49 5.48 1.14 -18.70
CA ARG A 49 6.56 1.53 -17.77
C ARG A 49 7.73 0.55 -17.78
N PHE A 50 7.50 -0.74 -18.00
CA PHE A 50 8.56 -1.72 -18.11
C PHE A 50 9.35 -1.50 -19.40
N GLU A 51 8.67 -1.39 -20.54
CA GLU A 51 9.30 -1.09 -21.82
C GLU A 51 10.09 0.24 -21.78
N GLU A 52 9.54 1.30 -21.17
CA GLU A 52 10.24 2.57 -20.99
C GLU A 52 11.52 2.43 -20.14
N ARG A 53 11.48 1.60 -19.09
CA ARG A 53 12.64 1.38 -18.20
C ARG A 53 13.73 0.56 -18.87
N GLU A 54 13.38 -0.38 -19.73
CA GLU A 54 14.33 -1.17 -20.52
C GLU A 54 15.09 -0.27 -21.51
N GLN A 55 14.38 0.67 -22.14
CA GLN A 55 14.97 1.63 -23.08
C GLN A 55 15.93 2.61 -22.39
N ILE A 56 15.62 3.05 -21.16
CA ILE A 56 16.36 4.11 -20.45
C ILE A 56 17.53 3.53 -19.61
N PRO A 57 18.81 3.76 -19.99
CA PRO A 57 19.97 3.09 -19.37
C PRO A 57 20.05 3.21 -17.84
N TYR A 58 19.78 4.40 -17.28
CA TYR A 58 19.86 4.62 -15.84
C TYR A 58 18.65 4.09 -15.05
N LYS A 59 17.60 3.60 -15.73
CA LYS A 59 16.42 2.99 -15.11
C LYS A 59 16.41 1.46 -15.23
N ARG A 60 17.22 0.87 -16.10
CA ARG A 60 17.25 -0.58 -16.38
C ARG A 60 17.42 -1.45 -15.14
N TRP A 61 18.25 -1.02 -14.19
CA TRP A 61 18.48 -1.76 -12.95
C TRP A 61 17.22 -1.97 -12.09
N LYS A 62 16.14 -1.21 -12.35
CA LYS A 62 14.83 -1.34 -11.68
C LYS A 62 13.93 -2.39 -12.31
N LEU A 63 14.44 -3.13 -13.29
CA LEU A 63 13.77 -4.27 -13.91
C LEU A 63 14.62 -5.51 -13.71
N THR A 64 13.94 -6.56 -13.29
CA THR A 64 14.47 -7.89 -13.10
C THR A 64 13.59 -8.89 -13.85
N GLU A 65 14.08 -10.10 -14.09
CA GLU A 65 13.26 -11.18 -14.66
C GLU A 65 12.04 -11.50 -13.79
N GLU A 66 12.16 -11.27 -12.47
CA GLU A 66 11.07 -11.45 -11.52
C GLU A 66 9.92 -10.45 -11.75
N ASP A 67 10.21 -9.22 -12.19
CA ASP A 67 9.16 -8.24 -12.51
C ASP A 67 8.27 -8.71 -13.67
N TRP A 68 8.88 -9.33 -14.69
CA TRP A 68 8.16 -9.90 -15.83
C TRP A 68 7.34 -11.13 -15.40
N ARG A 69 7.92 -12.03 -14.60
CA ARG A 69 7.18 -13.17 -14.02
C ARG A 69 5.99 -12.72 -13.17
N ASN A 70 6.16 -11.68 -12.36
CA ASN A 70 5.09 -11.14 -11.52
C ASN A 70 3.95 -10.56 -12.35
N ARG A 71 4.28 -9.94 -13.49
CA ARG A 71 3.28 -9.45 -14.44
C ARG A 71 2.44 -10.57 -15.04
N ASP A 72 3.04 -11.69 -15.44
CA ASP A 72 2.31 -12.84 -15.98
C ASP A 72 1.29 -13.40 -14.97
N ARG A 73 1.53 -13.14 -13.69
CA ARG A 73 0.66 -13.53 -12.57
C ARG A 73 -0.23 -12.40 -12.06
N TRP A 74 -0.56 -11.42 -12.92
CA TRP A 74 -1.37 -10.26 -12.55
C TRP A 74 -2.61 -10.61 -11.73
N GLY A 75 -3.40 -11.58 -12.19
CA GLY A 75 -4.64 -11.99 -11.52
C GLY A 75 -4.42 -12.53 -10.10
N ASP A 76 -3.35 -13.28 -9.87
CA ASP A 76 -2.99 -13.78 -8.53
C ASP A 76 -2.65 -12.62 -7.59
N TYR A 77 -1.91 -11.63 -8.09
CA TYR A 77 -1.54 -10.42 -7.35
C TYR A 77 -2.75 -9.54 -7.06
N GLU A 78 -3.64 -9.35 -8.03
CA GLU A 78 -4.88 -8.59 -7.86
C GLU A 78 -5.75 -9.17 -6.75
N LEU A 79 -5.99 -10.49 -6.77
CA LEU A 79 -6.73 -11.19 -5.71
C LEU A 79 -6.05 -11.06 -4.35
N ALA A 80 -4.73 -11.22 -4.28
CA ALA A 80 -3.99 -11.09 -3.03
C ALA A 80 -4.08 -9.68 -2.44
N VAL A 81 -4.06 -8.66 -3.28
CA VAL A 81 -4.19 -7.24 -2.90
C VAL A 81 -5.60 -6.92 -2.44
N HIS A 82 -6.63 -7.40 -3.16
CA HIS A 82 -8.02 -7.23 -2.76
C HIS A 82 -8.28 -7.81 -1.37
N ASP A 83 -7.87 -9.06 -1.13
CA ASP A 83 -7.97 -9.72 0.17
C ASP A 83 -7.22 -8.95 1.27
N MET A 84 -6.01 -8.45 0.97
CA MET A 84 -5.23 -7.66 1.92
C MET A 84 -5.95 -6.37 2.31
N ILE A 85 -6.44 -5.61 1.33
CA ILE A 85 -7.09 -4.32 1.56
C ILE A 85 -8.40 -4.54 2.33
N GLU A 86 -9.23 -5.50 1.90
CA GLU A 86 -10.49 -5.82 2.56
C GLU A 86 -10.28 -6.25 4.02
N ARG A 87 -9.31 -7.12 4.28
CA ARG A 87 -9.10 -7.70 5.61
C ARG A 87 -8.32 -6.80 6.56
N THR A 88 -7.57 -5.83 6.06
CA THR A 88 -6.69 -4.99 6.89
C THR A 88 -7.02 -3.50 6.86
N SER A 89 -7.96 -3.05 6.03
CA SER A 89 -8.47 -1.69 6.09
C SER A 89 -9.44 -1.56 7.27
N ASN A 90 -9.05 -0.83 8.30
CA ASN A 90 -9.89 -0.60 9.47
C ASN A 90 -10.04 0.90 9.76
N ARG A 91 -10.92 1.26 10.70
CA ARG A 91 -11.22 2.67 11.01
C ARG A 91 -10.00 3.45 11.52
N SER A 92 -9.11 2.81 12.26
CA SER A 92 -7.90 3.42 12.84
C SER A 92 -6.71 3.48 11.86
N SER A 93 -6.67 2.56 10.88
CA SER A 93 -5.62 2.48 9.86
C SER A 93 -6.24 2.10 8.51
N PRO A 94 -6.97 3.03 7.86
CA PRO A 94 -7.59 2.76 6.57
C PRO A 94 -6.54 2.69 5.45
N TRP A 95 -6.78 1.84 4.45
CA TRP A 95 -6.05 1.89 3.19
C TRP A 95 -6.57 3.03 2.32
N VAL A 96 -5.65 3.82 1.76
CA VAL A 96 -5.96 4.86 0.77
C VAL A 96 -5.58 4.33 -0.61
N LEU A 97 -6.58 4.17 -1.47
CA LEU A 97 -6.37 3.83 -2.88
C LEU A 97 -5.90 5.08 -3.65
N VAL A 98 -4.77 4.96 -4.33
CA VAL A 98 -4.13 6.05 -5.08
C VAL A 98 -4.04 5.67 -6.54
N GLU A 99 -4.64 6.47 -7.40
CA GLU A 99 -4.61 6.32 -8.85
C GLU A 99 -3.20 6.66 -9.34
N GLY A 100 -2.48 5.63 -9.76
CA GLY A 100 -1.06 5.68 -10.07
C GLY A 100 -0.73 5.92 -11.55
N GLU A 101 -1.73 6.04 -12.41
CA GLU A 101 -1.59 6.28 -13.86
C GLU A 101 -0.74 7.51 -14.14
N ASP A 102 -1.08 8.64 -13.50
CA ASP A 102 -0.23 9.83 -13.46
C ASP A 102 0.61 9.86 -12.16
N LYS A 103 1.94 9.80 -12.33
CA LYS A 103 2.91 9.87 -11.24
C LYS A 103 2.86 11.21 -10.49
N ARG A 104 2.59 12.33 -11.16
CA ARG A 104 2.49 13.65 -10.53
C ARG A 104 1.23 13.72 -9.69
N PHE A 105 0.10 13.28 -10.25
CA PHE A 105 -1.16 13.21 -9.53
C PHE A 105 -1.07 12.34 -8.27
N SER A 106 -0.55 11.11 -8.39
CA SER A 106 -0.42 10.18 -7.26
C SER A 106 0.44 10.76 -6.13
N ARG A 107 1.56 11.42 -6.46
CA ARG A 107 2.40 12.13 -5.46
C ARG A 107 1.64 13.23 -4.74
N VAL A 108 0.92 14.07 -5.48
CA VAL A 108 0.14 15.18 -4.89
C VAL A 108 -1.00 14.64 -4.02
N LYS A 109 -1.70 13.58 -4.46
CA LYS A 109 -2.75 12.91 -3.68
C LYS A 109 -2.20 12.40 -2.35
N ILE A 110 -1.10 11.64 -2.37
CA ILE A 110 -0.45 11.11 -1.16
C ILE A 110 -0.05 12.23 -0.21
N LEU A 111 0.67 13.25 -0.70
CA LEU A 111 1.13 14.36 0.13
C LEU A 111 -0.02 15.12 0.79
N ARG A 112 -1.08 15.42 0.03
CA ARG A 112 -2.28 16.07 0.55
C ARG A 112 -2.96 15.21 1.61
N THR A 113 -3.14 13.91 1.35
CA THR A 113 -3.72 13.00 2.36
C THR A 113 -2.88 12.94 3.63
N ILE A 114 -1.54 12.98 3.54
CA ILE A 114 -0.67 13.05 4.72
C ILE A 114 -0.93 14.34 5.50
N CYS A 115 -0.91 15.50 4.82
CA CYS A 115 -1.17 16.80 5.46
C CYS A 115 -2.54 16.83 6.14
N ASP A 116 -3.60 16.44 5.44
CA ASP A 116 -4.97 16.45 5.96
C ASP A 116 -5.08 15.58 7.21
N ARG A 117 -4.52 14.36 7.17
CA ARG A 117 -4.54 13.43 8.30
C ARG A 117 -3.70 13.89 9.48
N MET A 118 -2.56 14.53 9.23
CA MET A 118 -1.73 15.10 10.28
C MET A 118 -2.43 16.29 10.96
N SER A 119 -3.06 17.17 10.20
CA SER A 119 -3.85 18.29 10.73
C SER A 119 -5.01 17.78 11.61
N GLU A 120 -5.81 16.84 11.10
CA GLU A 120 -6.89 16.21 11.88
C GLU A 120 -6.38 15.59 13.20
N ALA A 121 -5.23 14.91 13.15
CA ALA A 121 -4.65 14.26 14.32
C ALA A 121 -4.14 15.27 15.37
N LEU A 122 -3.52 16.36 14.93
CA LEU A 122 -3.03 17.43 15.80
C LEU A 122 -4.20 18.16 16.48
N GLU A 123 -5.22 18.54 15.73
CA GLU A 123 -6.43 19.17 16.28
C GLU A 123 -7.12 18.26 17.32
N ALA A 124 -7.23 16.96 17.02
CA ALA A 124 -7.80 16.00 17.95
C ALA A 124 -6.93 15.76 19.19
N HIS A 125 -5.61 15.97 19.09
CA HIS A 125 -4.68 15.90 20.22
C HIS A 125 -4.82 17.14 21.11
N GLU A 126 -4.82 18.34 20.53
CA GLU A 126 -5.01 19.61 21.24
C GLU A 126 -6.37 19.65 21.97
N ALA A 127 -7.44 19.21 21.31
CA ALA A 127 -8.77 19.14 21.90
C ALA A 127 -8.89 18.14 23.07
N ARG A 128 -8.03 17.12 23.12
CA ARG A 128 -7.92 16.19 24.26
C ARG A 128 -7.16 16.83 25.41
N ALA A 129 -6.02 17.46 25.12
CA ALA A 129 -5.21 18.15 26.12
C ALA A 129 -5.96 19.32 26.80
N ALA A 130 -6.84 20.02 26.08
CA ALA A 130 -7.63 21.11 26.65
C ALA A 130 -8.80 20.67 27.56
N LYS A 131 -9.12 19.36 27.60
CA LYS A 131 -10.19 18.79 28.44
C LYS A 131 -9.69 18.16 29.74
N GLU A 132 -8.37 17.95 29.85
CA GLU A 132 -7.68 17.46 31.05
C GLU A 132 -7.27 18.63 31.95
#